data_AF-A0A7S3YKH1-F1
#
_entry.id   AF-A0A7S3YKH1-F1
#
_cell.length_a   1.000
_cell.length_b   1.000
_cell.length_c   1.000
_cell.angle_alpha   90.00
_cell.angle_beta   90.00
_cell.angle_gamma   90.00
#
_symmetry.space_group_name_H-M   'P 1'
#
loop_
_entity.id
_entity.type
_entity.pdbx_description
1 polymer ?
#
loop_
_entity_poly.entity_id
_entity_poly.type
_entity_poly.pdbx_seq_one_letter_code
_entity_poly.pdbx_strand_id
1 'polypeptide(L)'
;MAQKHEGKAVFLKVNVDNTKPLAQNLGVKAFPTFHAYLNGELINEIKGADPNALTALVDASIAKASGQEAPSPYKNIPLAPQLTTYSKLDIDKVLPKLQKAQSQILESSDSKISSLALQPLEIKEVTGGIARVLGDRGFWHSSKITNFQMDVLVRLCQWPGGKCVWGLHLMRAATCHRMGMKLIKERVVSTKKAKLPDPLTLFLDIAKNAAKPMHKLLALRNVTNIFGSRRTAVELLPKADQVLDVLEDLAQEEDKNLRATIVTLLANLAISLRFGKDTSSEKVKKVKIIEEMWLLLMDDASMIVTMVTTNAHF
;
A
#
# COMPACT_ATOMS: atom_id res chain seq x y z
N MET A 1 -40.99 -3.12 -4.30
CA MET A 1 -39.71 -2.62 -3.73
C MET A 1 -38.58 -3.65 -3.84
N ALA A 2 -38.71 -4.89 -3.36
CA ALA A 2 -37.63 -5.88 -3.41
C ALA A 2 -37.04 -6.08 -4.83
N GLN A 3 -37.88 -6.26 -5.84
CA GLN A 3 -37.46 -6.39 -7.25
C GLN A 3 -36.74 -5.13 -7.80
N LYS A 4 -37.09 -3.92 -7.31
CA LYS A 4 -36.46 -2.66 -7.74
C LYS A 4 -35.03 -2.52 -7.20
N HIS A 5 -34.71 -3.16 -6.08
CA HIS A 5 -33.42 -3.05 -5.39
C HIS A 5 -32.70 -4.40 -5.31
N GLU A 6 -33.00 -5.31 -6.23
CA GLU A 6 -32.35 -6.61 -6.34
C GLU A 6 -30.83 -6.45 -6.52
N GLY A 7 -30.06 -7.24 -5.78
CA GLY A 7 -28.59 -7.12 -5.73
C GLY A 7 -28.05 -5.92 -4.95
N LYS A 8 -28.89 -5.01 -4.43
CA LYS A 8 -28.48 -3.84 -3.63
C LYS A 8 -28.96 -3.89 -2.18
N ALA A 9 -30.07 -4.55 -1.91
CA ALA A 9 -30.61 -4.73 -0.57
C ALA A 9 -31.29 -6.10 -0.44
N VAL A 10 -31.25 -6.68 0.76
CA VAL A 10 -31.97 -7.91 1.11
C VAL A 10 -33.15 -7.54 1.99
N PHE A 11 -34.35 -8.00 1.62
CA PHE A 11 -35.58 -7.77 2.38
C PHE A 11 -35.94 -9.04 3.14
N LEU A 12 -35.99 -8.95 4.47
CA LEU A 12 -36.35 -10.06 5.34
C LEU A 12 -37.69 -9.78 6.00
N LYS A 13 -38.61 -10.75 5.95
CA LYS A 13 -39.86 -10.73 6.70
C LYS A 13 -39.70 -11.64 7.91
N VAL A 14 -39.77 -11.06 9.10
CA VAL A 14 -39.72 -11.81 10.36
C VAL A 14 -41.15 -12.04 10.84
N ASN A 15 -41.49 -13.31 11.14
CA ASN A 15 -42.76 -13.63 11.78
C ASN A 15 -42.61 -13.54 13.30
N VAL A 16 -43.09 -12.42 13.86
CA VAL A 16 -43.00 -12.11 15.30
C VAL A 16 -43.76 -13.09 16.19
N ASP A 17 -44.79 -13.77 15.68
CA ASP A 17 -45.57 -14.73 16.47
C ASP A 17 -44.71 -15.94 16.87
N ASN A 18 -43.78 -16.33 15.99
CA ASN A 18 -42.86 -17.44 16.19
C ASN A 18 -41.53 -17.00 16.83
N THR A 19 -41.26 -15.69 16.94
CA THR A 19 -39.98 -15.13 17.43
C THR A 19 -40.20 -14.00 18.44
N LYS A 20 -41.12 -14.18 19.40
CA LYS A 20 -41.47 -13.17 20.42
C LYS A 20 -40.27 -12.65 21.22
N PRO A 21 -39.31 -13.50 21.66
CA PRO A 21 -38.13 -13.01 22.38
C PRO A 21 -37.25 -12.08 21.53
N LEU A 22 -37.11 -12.38 20.23
CA LEU A 22 -36.35 -11.54 19.30
C LEU A 22 -37.03 -10.18 19.09
N ALA A 23 -38.35 -10.16 18.93
CA ALA A 23 -39.10 -8.91 18.78
C ALA A 23 -39.00 -8.00 20.03
N GLN A 24 -39.03 -8.60 21.22
CA GLN A 24 -38.82 -7.88 22.49
C GLN A 24 -37.39 -7.33 22.61
N ASN A 25 -36.38 -8.16 22.32
CA ASN A 25 -34.97 -7.75 22.35
C ASN A 25 -34.66 -6.62 21.37
N LEU A 26 -35.33 -6.62 20.21
CA LEU A 26 -35.22 -5.58 19.20
C LEU A 26 -36.15 -4.38 19.44
N GLY A 27 -36.90 -4.35 20.55
CA GLY A 27 -37.71 -3.20 20.95
C GLY A 27 -38.96 -2.95 20.10
N VAL A 28 -39.47 -3.96 19.38
CA VAL A 28 -40.66 -3.83 18.53
C VAL A 28 -41.90 -3.62 19.40
N LYS A 29 -42.51 -2.44 19.31
CA LYS A 29 -43.68 -2.02 20.12
C LYS A 29 -44.95 -1.71 19.31
N ALA A 30 -44.83 -1.62 17.99
CA ALA A 30 -45.93 -1.28 17.09
C ALA A 30 -45.80 -2.05 15.78
N PHE A 31 -46.92 -2.24 15.07
CA PHE A 31 -46.93 -2.91 13.78
C PHE A 31 -47.54 -2.02 12.68
N PRO A 32 -47.00 -2.05 11.45
CA PRO A 32 -45.73 -2.67 11.07
C PRO A 32 -44.51 -1.89 11.60
N THR A 33 -43.38 -2.58 11.82
CA THR A 33 -42.08 -1.96 12.12
C THR A 33 -41.07 -2.43 11.08
N PHE A 34 -40.29 -1.51 10.54
CA PHE A 34 -39.24 -1.75 9.55
C PHE A 34 -37.89 -1.34 10.12
N HIS A 35 -36.93 -2.26 10.13
CA HIS A 35 -35.57 -2.01 10.55
C HIS A 35 -34.64 -2.02 9.34
N ALA A 36 -33.77 -1.02 9.24
CA ALA A 36 -32.66 -1.02 8.31
C ALA A 36 -31.38 -1.42 9.05
N TYR A 37 -30.77 -2.50 8.58
CA TYR A 37 -29.48 -2.96 9.08
C TYR A 37 -28.40 -2.70 8.03
N LEU A 38 -27.26 -2.20 8.48
CA LEU A 38 -26.04 -2.14 7.70
C LEU A 38 -24.93 -2.70 8.58
N ASN A 39 -24.14 -3.63 8.04
CA ASN A 39 -22.97 -4.15 8.74
C ASN A 39 -23.26 -4.86 10.09
N GLY A 40 -24.48 -5.40 10.24
CA GLY A 40 -24.94 -6.03 11.48
C GLY A 40 -25.48 -5.05 12.53
N GLU A 41 -25.40 -3.74 12.28
CA GLU A 41 -25.92 -2.70 13.18
C GLU A 41 -27.25 -2.15 12.66
N LEU A 42 -28.17 -1.88 13.59
CA LEU A 42 -29.42 -1.19 13.29
C LEU A 42 -29.08 0.28 13.01
N ILE A 43 -29.24 0.71 11.76
CA ILE A 43 -28.91 2.08 11.36
C ILE A 43 -30.10 3.02 11.36
N ASN A 44 -31.33 2.49 11.23
CA ASN A 44 -32.55 3.28 11.23
C ASN A 44 -33.80 2.38 11.41
N GLU A 45 -34.91 2.98 11.85
CA GLU A 45 -36.17 2.30 12.18
C GLU A 45 -37.38 3.16 11.77
N ILE A 46 -38.40 2.52 11.21
CA ILE A 46 -39.70 3.13 10.91
C ILE A 46 -40.82 2.32 11.57
N LYS A 47 -41.76 3.01 12.21
CA LYS A 47 -42.99 2.43 12.76
C LYS A 47 -44.19 2.93 11.98
N GLY A 48 -45.16 2.05 11.74
CA GLY A 48 -46.39 2.37 11.02
C GLY A 48 -46.26 2.13 9.51
N ALA A 49 -47.42 2.14 8.85
CA ALA A 49 -47.53 1.91 7.42
C ALA A 49 -47.37 3.22 6.64
N ASP A 50 -46.13 3.61 6.35
CA ASP A 50 -45.81 4.75 5.47
C ASP A 50 -44.94 4.30 4.28
N PRO A 51 -45.53 4.14 3.08
CA PRO A 51 -44.81 3.73 1.88
C PRO A 51 -43.73 4.72 1.43
N ASN A 52 -43.92 6.02 1.66
CA ASN A 52 -42.97 7.06 1.24
C ASN A 52 -41.74 7.06 2.15
N ALA A 53 -41.97 7.01 3.46
CA ALA A 53 -40.89 6.91 4.45
C ALA A 53 -40.08 5.62 4.26
N LEU A 54 -40.75 4.50 3.96
CA LEU A 54 -40.07 3.23 3.65
C LEU A 54 -39.20 3.32 2.39
N THR A 55 -39.68 4.00 1.34
CA THR A 55 -38.88 4.22 0.12
C THR A 55 -37.61 5.03 0.43
N ALA A 56 -37.77 6.14 1.16
CA ALA A 56 -36.67 7.02 1.53
C ALA A 56 -35.64 6.30 2.43
N LEU A 57 -36.10 5.46 3.37
CA LEU A 57 -35.23 4.62 4.21
C LEU A 57 -34.35 3.69 3.38
N VAL A 58 -34.95 3.00 2.39
CA VAL A 58 -34.23 2.06 1.53
C VAL A 58 -33.22 2.79 0.67
N ASP A 59 -33.61 3.88 0.02
CA ASP A 59 -32.71 4.66 -0.85
C ASP A 59 -31.54 5.28 -0.05
N ALA A 60 -31.81 5.83 1.14
CA ALA A 60 -30.78 6.37 2.03
C ALA A 60 -29.85 5.27 2.56
N SER A 61 -30.38 4.08 2.89
CA SER A 61 -29.58 2.96 3.37
C SER A 61 -28.68 2.41 2.28
N ILE A 62 -29.15 2.33 1.03
CA ILE A 62 -28.35 1.94 -0.14
C ILE A 62 -27.27 2.98 -0.42
N ALA A 63 -27.60 4.28 -0.36
CA ALA A 63 -26.61 5.34 -0.51
C ALA A 63 -25.53 5.28 0.57
N LYS A 64 -25.90 5.01 1.82
CA LYS A 64 -24.97 4.82 2.94
C LYS A 64 -24.11 3.56 2.79
N ALA A 65 -24.68 2.47 2.27
CA ALA A 65 -23.98 1.23 1.97
C ALA A 65 -23.02 1.37 0.78
N SER A 66 -23.31 2.25 -0.18
CA SER A 66 -22.51 2.44 -1.41
C SER A 66 -21.12 3.05 -1.20
N GLY A 67 -20.63 3.12 0.04
CA GLY A 67 -19.26 3.48 0.39
C GLY A 67 -18.67 2.77 1.61
N GLN A 68 -19.37 1.80 2.22
CA GLN A 68 -18.91 1.07 3.41
C GLN A 68 -19.03 -0.44 3.19
N GLU A 69 -17.91 -1.17 3.30
CA GLU A 69 -17.90 -2.64 3.24
C GLU A 69 -18.50 -3.25 4.51
N ALA A 70 -19.14 -4.42 4.36
CA ALA A 70 -19.56 -5.25 5.48
C ALA A 70 -18.35 -5.72 6.32
N PRO A 71 -18.39 -5.60 7.66
CA PRO A 71 -17.33 -6.09 8.51
C PRO A 71 -17.22 -7.60 8.38
N SER A 72 -15.98 -8.09 8.38
CA SER A 72 -15.66 -9.51 8.35
C SER A 72 -16.32 -10.22 9.54
N PRO A 73 -16.92 -11.42 9.35
CA PRO A 73 -17.46 -12.22 10.44
C PRO A 73 -16.38 -12.73 11.41
N TYR A 74 -15.09 -12.53 11.09
CA TYR A 74 -13.96 -12.96 11.90
C TYR A 74 -13.44 -11.83 12.81
N LYS A 75 -13.70 -11.96 14.12
CA LYS A 75 -13.32 -10.99 15.18
C LYS A 75 -11.80 -10.77 15.33
N ASN A 76 -11.00 -11.77 14.96
CA ASN A 76 -9.52 -11.76 15.06
C ASN A 76 -8.81 -11.60 13.70
N ILE A 77 -9.57 -11.44 12.61
CA ILE A 77 -9.00 -11.10 11.29
C ILE A 77 -9.43 -9.66 11.00
N PRO A 78 -8.72 -8.66 11.54
CA PRO A 78 -8.94 -7.30 11.10
C PRO A 78 -8.41 -7.18 9.66
N LEU A 79 -9.30 -7.24 8.67
CA LEU A 79 -9.02 -6.70 7.33
C LEU A 79 -9.61 -5.30 7.20
N ALA A 80 -9.42 -4.46 8.22
CA ALA A 80 -9.39 -3.03 7.94
C ALA A 80 -8.09 -2.76 7.17
N PRO A 81 -8.14 -2.23 5.94
CA PRO A 81 -7.19 -2.56 4.87
C PRO A 81 -6.10 -1.49 4.83
N GLN A 82 -5.36 -1.36 5.93
CA GLN A 82 -4.20 -0.48 5.98
C GLN A 82 -3.02 -1.23 5.39
N LEU A 83 -2.64 -0.82 4.19
CA LEU A 83 -1.45 -1.31 3.52
C LEU A 83 -0.23 -0.78 4.29
N THR A 84 0.72 -1.67 4.55
CA THR A 84 1.89 -1.33 5.37
C THR A 84 2.92 -0.55 4.55
N THR A 85 3.60 0.40 5.19
CA THR A 85 4.69 1.16 4.58
C THR A 85 5.88 1.31 5.53
N TYR A 86 7.05 1.61 4.96
CA TYR A 86 8.32 1.85 5.63
C TYR A 86 8.73 3.31 5.41
N SER A 87 8.19 4.22 6.21
CA SER A 87 8.43 5.66 6.10
C SER A 87 9.65 6.16 6.88
N LYS A 88 10.30 5.30 7.68
CA LYS A 88 11.37 5.73 8.59
C LYS A 88 12.59 6.25 7.85
N LEU A 89 12.97 7.49 8.10
CA LEU A 89 14.20 8.13 7.64
C LEU A 89 14.88 8.81 8.83
N ASP A 90 16.19 8.59 8.96
CA ASP A 90 17.08 9.26 9.91
C ASP A 90 18.02 10.14 9.08
N ILE A 91 17.59 11.37 8.82
CA ILE A 91 18.26 12.27 7.88
C ILE A 91 19.66 12.65 8.36
N ASP A 92 19.82 12.82 9.67
CA ASP A 92 21.07 13.21 10.32
C ASP A 92 22.15 12.13 10.16
N LYS A 93 21.77 10.85 10.13
CA LYS A 93 22.70 9.75 9.83
C LYS A 93 22.93 9.54 8.34
N VAL A 94 21.95 9.84 7.49
CA VAL A 94 22.03 9.59 6.05
C VAL A 94 22.90 10.65 5.35
N LEU A 95 22.72 11.93 5.67
CA LEU A 95 23.41 13.02 4.95
C LEU A 95 24.94 12.94 5.02
N PRO A 96 25.60 12.74 6.19
CA PRO A 96 27.06 12.66 6.24
C PRO A 96 27.61 11.48 5.43
N LYS A 97 26.91 10.35 5.43
CA LYS A 97 27.32 9.16 4.68
C LYS A 97 27.11 9.33 3.18
N LEU A 98 26.04 10.02 2.78
CA LEU A 98 25.79 10.41 1.40
C LEU A 98 26.90 11.36 0.90
N GLN A 99 27.27 12.37 1.70
CA GLN A 99 28.36 13.29 1.36
C GLN A 99 29.69 12.55 1.20
N LYS A 100 30.03 11.64 2.12
CA LYS A 100 31.21 10.77 1.98
C LYS A 100 31.15 9.93 0.70
N ALA A 101 29.99 9.35 0.39
CA ALA A 101 29.79 8.57 -0.83
C ALA A 101 29.96 9.43 -2.09
N GLN A 102 29.47 10.67 -2.07
CA GLN A 102 29.65 11.65 -3.14
C GLN A 102 31.13 11.95 -3.40
N SER A 103 31.92 12.25 -2.38
CA SER A 103 33.37 12.49 -2.54
C SER A 103 34.08 11.28 -3.15
N GLN A 104 33.78 10.08 -2.65
CA GLN A 104 34.36 8.85 -3.17
C GLN A 104 33.98 8.55 -4.63
N ILE A 105 32.77 8.94 -5.07
CA ILE A 105 32.37 8.79 -6.47
C ILE A 105 33.10 9.82 -7.32
N LEU A 106 33.17 11.07 -6.88
CA LEU A 106 33.85 12.14 -7.59
C LEU A 106 35.35 11.87 -7.79
N GLU A 107 36.00 11.30 -6.77
CA GLU A 107 37.44 10.94 -6.78
C GLU A 107 37.74 9.61 -7.51
N SER A 108 36.72 8.94 -8.07
CA SER A 108 36.91 7.68 -8.78
C SER A 108 37.76 7.87 -10.04
N SER A 109 38.74 6.98 -10.24
CA SER A 109 39.56 6.92 -11.46
C SER A 109 38.75 6.47 -12.69
N ASP A 110 37.65 5.75 -12.49
CA ASP A 110 36.71 5.38 -13.56
C ASP A 110 35.83 6.59 -13.92
N SER A 111 35.98 7.09 -15.15
CA SER A 111 35.24 8.23 -15.69
C SER A 111 33.73 8.00 -15.76
N LYS A 112 33.28 6.75 -15.93
CA LYS A 112 31.85 6.42 -15.90
C LYS A 112 31.30 6.58 -14.48
N ILE A 113 32.06 6.15 -13.48
CA ILE A 113 31.65 6.28 -12.07
C ILE A 113 31.68 7.74 -11.64
N SER A 114 32.75 8.48 -11.92
CA SER A 114 32.85 9.89 -11.53
C SER A 114 31.80 10.77 -12.20
N SER A 115 31.35 10.43 -13.41
CA SER A 115 30.23 11.11 -14.07
C SER A 115 28.88 10.98 -13.35
N LEU A 116 28.73 10.02 -12.43
CA LEU A 116 27.52 9.83 -11.60
C LEU A 116 27.52 10.71 -10.34
N ALA A 117 28.62 11.42 -10.06
CA ALA A 117 28.70 12.36 -8.97
C ALA A 117 27.66 13.48 -9.15
N LEU A 118 27.06 13.92 -8.04
CA LEU A 118 26.14 15.05 -8.05
C LEU A 118 26.84 16.35 -8.46
N GLN A 119 26.13 17.15 -9.22
CA GLN A 119 26.51 18.52 -9.57
C GLN A 119 26.31 19.47 -8.37
N PRO A 120 26.98 20.63 -8.32
CA PRO A 120 26.89 21.55 -7.19
C PRO A 120 25.46 21.96 -6.79
N LEU A 121 24.59 22.21 -7.79
CA LEU A 121 23.18 22.53 -7.54
C LEU A 121 22.42 21.35 -6.92
N GLU A 122 22.75 20.13 -7.30
CA GLU A 122 22.11 18.92 -6.82
C GLU A 122 22.54 18.61 -5.39
N ILE A 123 23.82 18.83 -5.07
CA ILE A 123 24.33 18.76 -3.69
C ILE A 123 23.55 19.74 -2.81
N LYS A 124 23.38 20.99 -3.26
CA LYS A 124 22.59 22.01 -2.53
C LYS A 124 21.14 21.57 -2.31
N GLU A 125 20.51 20.95 -3.31
CA GLU A 125 19.16 20.40 -3.14
C GLU A 125 19.13 19.22 -2.16
N VAL A 126 20.10 18.30 -2.21
CA VAL A 126 20.16 17.16 -1.28
C VAL A 126 20.32 17.63 0.17
N THR A 127 21.26 18.54 0.43
CA THR A 127 21.55 19.02 1.79
C THR A 127 20.55 20.07 2.28
N GLY A 128 19.79 20.68 1.38
CA GLY A 128 18.81 21.72 1.69
C GLY A 128 17.38 21.25 1.46
N GLY A 129 16.88 21.46 0.24
CA GLY A 129 15.48 21.24 -0.13
C GLY A 129 14.95 19.84 0.17
N ILE A 130 15.65 18.82 -0.32
CA ILE A 130 15.29 17.40 -0.15
C ILE A 130 15.39 17.01 1.33
N ALA A 131 16.51 17.33 1.99
CA ALA A 131 16.69 17.03 3.42
C ALA A 131 15.57 17.62 4.28
N ARG A 132 15.21 18.88 4.04
CA ARG A 132 14.13 19.56 4.77
C ARG A 132 12.76 18.90 4.51
N VAL A 133 12.42 18.66 3.23
CA VAL A 133 11.12 18.10 2.85
C VAL A 133 10.94 16.67 3.36
N LEU A 134 11.98 15.83 3.26
CA LEU A 134 11.91 14.43 3.66
C LEU A 134 12.16 14.21 5.16
N GLY A 135 12.96 15.07 5.79
CA GLY A 135 13.29 14.99 7.21
C GLY A 135 12.13 15.39 8.13
N ASP A 136 11.32 16.37 7.73
CA ASP A 136 10.24 16.89 8.56
C ASP A 136 8.87 16.31 8.18
N ARG A 137 8.51 15.20 8.85
CA ARG A 137 7.26 14.48 8.58
C ARG A 137 6.00 15.28 8.87
N GLY A 138 6.07 16.26 9.77
CA GLY A 138 4.92 17.10 10.12
C GLY A 138 4.41 17.93 8.95
N PHE A 139 5.28 18.23 7.97
CA PHE A 139 4.95 19.09 6.83
C PHE A 139 4.81 18.32 5.51
N TRP A 140 4.75 16.98 5.52
CA TRP A 140 4.62 16.18 4.28
C TRP A 140 3.32 16.45 3.51
N HIS A 141 2.29 16.97 4.16
CA HIS A 141 1.01 17.27 3.51
C HIS A 141 1.00 18.60 2.75
N SER A 142 1.88 19.54 3.14
CA SER A 142 1.96 20.90 2.57
C SER A 142 3.21 21.13 1.73
N SER A 143 4.27 20.36 1.97
CA SER A 143 5.51 20.46 1.20
C SER A 143 5.42 19.77 -0.17
N LYS A 144 6.36 20.11 -1.05
CA LYS A 144 6.41 19.65 -2.44
C LYS A 144 7.79 19.10 -2.74
N ILE A 145 7.82 18.00 -3.48
CA ILE A 145 9.02 17.49 -4.15
C ILE A 145 8.89 17.89 -5.62
N THR A 146 9.92 18.52 -6.18
CA THR A 146 9.94 18.93 -7.59
C THR A 146 10.40 17.79 -8.50
N ASN A 147 10.17 17.91 -9.82
CA ASN A 147 10.71 16.96 -10.79
C ASN A 147 12.24 16.87 -10.74
N PHE A 148 12.92 18.02 -10.59
CA PHE A 148 14.37 18.06 -10.44
C PHE A 148 14.84 17.29 -9.19
N GLN A 149 14.19 17.50 -8.05
CA GLN A 149 14.50 16.76 -6.83
C GLN A 149 14.25 15.26 -6.97
N MET A 150 13.17 14.87 -7.67
CA MET A 150 12.92 13.46 -7.98
C MET A 150 13.99 12.86 -8.91
N ASP A 151 14.49 13.62 -9.90
CA ASP A 151 15.59 13.18 -10.76
C ASP A 151 16.90 13.00 -10.00
N VAL A 152 17.17 13.85 -9.01
CA VAL A 152 18.29 13.67 -8.07
C VAL A 152 18.13 12.39 -7.27
N LEU A 153 16.95 12.14 -6.68
CA LEU A 153 16.69 10.94 -5.89
C LEU A 153 16.82 9.64 -6.71
N VAL A 154 16.34 9.63 -7.95
CA VAL A 154 16.46 8.46 -8.86
C VAL A 154 17.92 8.21 -9.25
N ARG A 155 18.74 9.26 -9.44
CA ARG A 155 20.18 9.09 -9.72
C ARG A 155 20.98 8.61 -8.53
N LEU A 156 20.65 9.07 -7.32
CA LEU A 156 21.25 8.55 -6.09
C LEU A 156 21.05 7.03 -5.95
N CYS A 157 19.93 6.50 -6.42
CA CYS A 157 19.66 5.06 -6.42
C CYS A 157 20.48 4.28 -7.46
N GLN A 158 21.10 4.95 -8.43
CA GLN A 158 21.96 4.33 -9.46
C GLN A 158 23.44 4.35 -9.09
N TRP A 159 23.80 4.87 -7.91
CA TRP A 159 25.19 4.95 -7.49
C TRP A 159 25.84 3.57 -7.29
N PRO A 160 27.05 3.35 -7.83
CA PRO A 160 27.70 2.04 -7.84
C PRO A 160 28.35 1.69 -6.49
N GLY A 161 28.87 0.47 -6.38
CA GLY A 161 29.64 0.03 -5.22
C GLY A 161 28.85 0.03 -3.91
N GLY A 162 27.54 -0.18 -3.98
CA GLY A 162 26.64 -0.16 -2.83
C GLY A 162 26.30 1.22 -2.27
N LYS A 163 26.73 2.29 -2.93
CA LYS A 163 26.41 3.67 -2.52
C LYS A 163 24.95 4.05 -2.83
N CYS A 164 24.25 3.28 -3.68
CA CYS A 164 22.81 3.41 -3.94
C CYS A 164 21.95 3.36 -2.68
N VAL A 165 22.44 2.73 -1.60
CA VAL A 165 21.76 2.60 -0.31
C VAL A 165 21.26 3.94 0.25
N TRP A 166 21.99 5.03 0.01
CA TRP A 166 21.64 6.37 0.49
C TRP A 166 20.48 6.96 -0.31
N GLY A 167 20.47 6.74 -1.63
CA GLY A 167 19.32 7.06 -2.48
C GLY A 167 18.07 6.27 -2.06
N LEU A 168 18.23 4.97 -1.80
CA LEU A 168 17.12 4.11 -1.36
C LEU A 168 16.52 4.57 -0.02
N HIS A 169 17.33 5.01 0.93
CA HIS A 169 16.83 5.57 2.20
C HIS A 169 15.97 6.82 1.98
N LEU A 170 16.43 7.75 1.13
CA LEU A 170 15.66 8.96 0.82
C LEU A 170 14.39 8.63 0.03
N MET A 171 14.46 7.71 -0.93
CA MET A 171 13.30 7.27 -1.70
C MET A 171 12.22 6.62 -0.83
N ARG A 172 12.57 5.96 0.28
CA ARG A 172 11.55 5.41 1.21
C ARG A 172 10.71 6.49 1.85
N ALA A 173 11.29 7.65 2.16
CA ALA A 173 10.51 8.80 2.60
C ALA A 173 9.70 9.41 1.45
N ALA A 174 10.31 9.54 0.27
CA ALA A 174 9.66 10.12 -0.91
C ALA A 174 8.44 9.31 -1.41
N THR A 175 8.49 7.98 -1.31
CA THR A 175 7.39 7.06 -1.64
C THR A 175 6.22 7.18 -0.66
N CYS A 176 6.44 7.63 0.57
CA CYS A 176 5.39 7.95 1.53
C CYS A 176 4.93 9.42 1.48
N HIS A 177 5.66 10.30 0.77
CA HIS A 177 5.32 11.70 0.62
C HIS A 177 4.27 11.92 -0.50
N ARG A 178 3.23 12.72 -0.24
CA ARG A 178 2.08 12.89 -1.18
C ARG A 178 2.50 13.26 -2.59
N MET A 179 3.35 14.30 -2.72
CA MET A 179 3.83 14.73 -4.04
C MET A 179 4.96 13.85 -4.58
N GLY A 180 5.72 13.18 -3.70
CA GLY A 180 6.76 12.25 -4.13
C GLY A 180 6.13 11.04 -4.81
N MET A 181 5.15 10.42 -4.15
CA MET A 181 4.39 9.29 -4.69
C MET A 181 3.62 9.68 -5.97
N LYS A 182 3.07 10.91 -6.05
CA LYS A 182 2.45 11.39 -7.29
C LYS A 182 3.45 11.34 -8.47
N LEU A 183 4.64 11.93 -8.30
CA LEU A 183 5.67 11.95 -9.34
C LEU A 183 6.20 10.55 -9.68
N ILE A 184 6.38 9.69 -8.67
CA ILE A 184 6.81 8.30 -8.86
C ILE A 184 5.77 7.55 -9.70
N LYS A 185 4.48 7.65 -9.33
CA LYS A 185 3.40 7.01 -10.07
C LYS A 185 3.37 7.48 -11.53
N GLU A 186 3.44 8.79 -11.77
CA GLU A 186 3.47 9.38 -13.11
C GLU A 186 4.61 8.80 -13.97
N ARG A 187 5.78 8.53 -13.37
CA ARG A 187 6.92 7.90 -14.06
C ARG A 187 6.68 6.41 -14.35
N VAL A 188 6.11 5.66 -13.40
CA VAL A 188 5.86 4.22 -13.53
C VAL A 188 4.80 3.91 -14.60
N VAL A 189 3.78 4.76 -14.72
CA VAL A 189 2.71 4.58 -15.73
C VAL A 189 3.03 5.22 -17.08
N SER A 190 4.06 6.05 -17.15
CA SER A 190 4.44 6.74 -18.40
C SER A 190 4.89 5.74 -19.45
N THR A 191 4.35 5.86 -20.66
CA THR A 191 4.80 5.13 -21.85
C THR A 191 5.89 5.87 -22.62
N LYS A 192 6.20 7.11 -22.22
CA LYS A 192 7.24 7.92 -22.87
C LYS A 192 8.63 7.46 -22.46
N LYS A 193 9.55 7.39 -23.41
CA LYS A 193 10.97 7.16 -23.15
C LYS A 193 11.52 8.30 -22.28
N ALA A 194 11.89 7.97 -21.05
CA ALA A 194 12.51 8.87 -20.11
C ALA A 194 14.04 8.74 -20.15
N LYS A 195 14.75 9.79 -19.73
CA LYS A 195 16.22 9.76 -19.58
C LYS A 195 16.67 8.90 -18.39
N LEU A 196 15.84 8.85 -17.35
CA LEU A 196 16.08 8.07 -16.14
C LEU A 196 15.11 6.88 -16.10
N PRO A 197 15.52 5.76 -15.49
CA PRO A 197 14.61 4.63 -15.29
C PRO A 197 13.43 5.04 -14.41
N ASP A 198 12.26 4.41 -14.64
CA ASP A 198 11.16 4.60 -13.71
C ASP A 198 11.51 3.97 -12.34
N PRO A 199 11.03 4.54 -11.23
CA PRO A 199 11.45 4.10 -9.91
C PRO A 199 11.07 2.65 -9.58
N LEU A 200 9.93 2.14 -10.08
CA LEU A 200 9.51 0.77 -9.78
C LEU A 200 10.49 -0.23 -10.40
N THR A 201 10.77 -0.09 -11.70
CA THR A 201 11.73 -0.93 -12.41
C THR A 201 13.12 -0.84 -11.80
N LEU A 202 13.57 0.38 -11.44
CA LEU A 202 14.87 0.57 -10.78
C LEU A 202 14.96 -0.17 -9.44
N PHE A 203 13.91 -0.13 -8.61
CA PHE A 203 13.92 -0.83 -7.32
C PHE A 203 13.85 -2.35 -7.50
N LEU A 204 13.08 -2.84 -8.46
CA LEU A 204 13.02 -4.27 -8.77
C LEU A 204 14.37 -4.79 -9.28
N ASP A 205 15.06 -4.04 -10.14
CA ASP A 205 16.39 -4.38 -10.62
C ASP A 205 17.43 -4.44 -9.48
N ILE A 206 17.43 -3.45 -8.59
CA ILE A 206 18.30 -3.46 -7.41
C ILE A 206 17.94 -4.62 -6.48
N ALA A 207 16.65 -4.90 -6.26
CA ALA A 207 16.21 -6.00 -5.40
C ALA A 207 16.68 -7.35 -5.91
N LYS A 208 16.59 -7.58 -7.22
CA LYS A 208 17.03 -8.81 -7.89
C LYS A 208 18.55 -8.96 -7.89
N ASN A 209 19.27 -7.90 -8.27
CA ASN A 209 20.68 -8.00 -8.66
C ASN A 209 21.69 -7.56 -7.60
N ALA A 210 21.27 -6.88 -6.51
CA ALA A 210 22.23 -6.38 -5.54
C ALA A 210 22.88 -7.50 -4.73
N ALA A 211 24.22 -7.51 -4.67
CA ALA A 211 24.97 -8.52 -3.93
C ALA A 211 24.76 -8.50 -2.39
N LYS A 212 24.35 -7.37 -1.81
CA LYS A 212 24.20 -7.22 -0.35
C LYS A 212 22.71 -7.30 0.05
N PRO A 213 22.32 -8.13 1.04
CA PRO A 213 20.94 -8.25 1.50
C PRO A 213 20.30 -6.92 1.90
N MET A 214 21.07 -6.02 2.54
CA MET A 214 20.59 -4.69 2.92
C MET A 214 20.11 -3.85 1.72
N HIS A 215 20.75 -3.98 0.56
CA HIS A 215 20.33 -3.24 -0.63
C HIS A 215 19.02 -3.83 -1.19
N LYS A 216 18.93 -5.17 -1.24
CA LYS A 216 17.70 -5.87 -1.63
C LYS A 216 16.54 -5.47 -0.73
N LEU A 217 16.76 -5.47 0.59
CA LEU A 217 15.79 -5.06 1.61
C LEU A 217 15.30 -3.64 1.39
N LEU A 218 16.21 -2.67 1.25
CA LEU A 218 15.80 -1.28 1.08
C LEU A 218 15.09 -1.03 -0.25
N ALA A 219 15.48 -1.72 -1.31
CA ALA A 219 14.80 -1.68 -2.60
C ALA A 219 13.37 -2.24 -2.49
N LEU A 220 13.18 -3.43 -1.91
CA LEU A 220 11.85 -3.99 -1.69
C LEU A 220 10.98 -3.16 -0.73
N ARG A 221 11.56 -2.51 0.27
CA ARG A 221 10.81 -1.57 1.12
C ARG A 221 10.27 -0.38 0.33
N ASN A 222 11.00 0.12 -0.67
CA ASN A 222 10.50 1.14 -1.58
C ASN A 222 9.35 0.61 -2.44
N VAL A 223 9.47 -0.61 -2.98
CA VAL A 223 8.37 -1.26 -3.73
C VAL A 223 7.14 -1.44 -2.83
N THR A 224 7.35 -1.86 -1.59
CA THR A 224 6.27 -1.99 -0.59
C THR A 224 5.54 -0.66 -0.37
N ASN A 225 6.27 0.45 -0.28
CA ASN A 225 5.68 1.78 -0.15
C ASN A 225 4.86 2.20 -1.38
N ILE A 226 5.31 1.86 -2.60
CA ILE A 226 4.57 2.13 -3.84
C ILE A 226 3.20 1.44 -3.80
N PHE A 227 3.15 0.19 -3.33
CA PHE A 227 1.92 -0.56 -3.09
C PHE A 227 1.32 -0.34 -1.70
N GLY A 228 1.74 0.73 -1.01
CA GLY A 228 1.37 1.06 0.37
C GLY A 228 0.12 1.93 0.50
N SER A 229 -0.55 2.27 -0.60
CA SER A 229 -1.80 3.03 -0.58
C SER A 229 -2.80 2.41 -1.55
N ARG A 230 -4.05 2.21 -1.11
CA ARG A 230 -5.03 1.39 -1.84
C ARG A 230 -5.25 1.93 -3.25
N ARG A 231 -5.43 3.25 -3.36
CA ARG A 231 -5.63 3.92 -4.64
C ARG A 231 -4.48 3.68 -5.61
N THR A 232 -3.25 3.92 -5.17
CA THR A 232 -2.07 3.76 -6.02
C THR A 232 -1.82 2.29 -6.37
N ALA A 233 -1.95 1.40 -5.39
CA ALA A 233 -1.74 -0.03 -5.57
C ALA A 233 -2.73 -0.62 -6.58
N VAL A 234 -4.02 -0.27 -6.51
CA VAL A 234 -5.03 -0.68 -7.50
C VAL A 234 -4.70 -0.15 -8.90
N GLU A 235 -4.31 1.12 -9.02
CA GLU A 235 -3.90 1.72 -10.30
C GLU A 235 -2.64 1.04 -10.89
N LEU A 236 -1.78 0.46 -10.04
CA LEU A 236 -0.53 -0.21 -10.43
C LEU A 236 -0.62 -1.74 -10.48
N LEU A 237 -1.80 -2.34 -10.30
CA LEU A 237 -1.99 -3.80 -10.45
C LEU A 237 -1.51 -4.38 -11.79
N PRO A 238 -1.59 -3.67 -12.95
CA PRO A 238 -1.00 -4.16 -14.20
C PRO A 238 0.53 -4.36 -14.14
N LYS A 239 1.19 -3.84 -13.10
CA LYS A 239 2.62 -4.01 -12.83
C LYS A 239 2.90 -5.09 -11.77
N ALA A 240 1.88 -5.81 -11.29
CA ALA A 240 2.04 -6.81 -10.24
C ALA A 240 2.85 -8.04 -10.69
N ASP A 241 2.73 -8.46 -11.95
CA ASP A 241 3.43 -9.65 -12.45
C ASP A 241 4.96 -9.50 -12.33
N GLN A 242 5.52 -8.39 -12.84
CA GLN A 242 6.97 -8.11 -12.67
C GLN A 242 7.41 -7.98 -11.20
N VAL A 243 6.50 -7.67 -10.28
CA VAL A 243 6.81 -7.64 -8.84
C VAL A 243 6.86 -9.07 -8.32
N LEU A 244 5.86 -9.89 -8.63
CA LEU A 244 5.78 -11.29 -8.22
C LEU A 244 6.99 -12.09 -8.75
N ASP A 245 7.39 -11.88 -10.00
CA ASP A 245 8.57 -12.54 -10.59
C ASP A 245 9.83 -12.29 -9.76
N VAL A 246 10.06 -11.04 -9.32
CA VAL A 246 11.22 -10.70 -8.48
C VAL A 246 11.08 -11.25 -7.08
N LEU A 247 9.88 -11.31 -6.53
CA LEU A 247 9.67 -11.89 -5.20
C LEU A 247 9.91 -13.40 -5.21
N GLU A 248 9.58 -14.09 -6.31
CA GLU A 248 9.83 -15.53 -6.49
C GLU A 248 11.34 -15.80 -6.50
N ASP A 249 12.11 -15.02 -7.27
CA ASP A 249 13.58 -15.07 -7.28
C ASP A 249 14.18 -14.87 -5.86
N LEU A 250 13.54 -14.03 -5.04
CA LEU A 250 14.00 -13.69 -3.69
C LEU A 250 13.43 -14.61 -2.60
N ALA A 251 12.56 -15.57 -2.93
CA ALA A 251 11.87 -16.38 -1.94
C ALA A 251 12.82 -17.30 -1.14
N GLN A 252 13.99 -17.63 -1.71
CA GLN A 252 15.02 -18.47 -1.09
C GLN A 252 16.02 -17.68 -0.23
N GLU A 253 15.91 -16.36 -0.14
CA GLU A 253 16.80 -15.55 0.69
C GLU A 253 16.55 -15.78 2.18
N GLU A 254 17.61 -16.01 2.95
CA GLU A 254 17.50 -16.32 4.39
C GLU A 254 17.37 -15.08 5.29
N ASP A 255 17.64 -13.87 4.78
CA ASP A 255 17.61 -12.65 5.60
C ASP A 255 16.19 -12.41 6.16
N LYS A 256 16.07 -12.49 7.48
CA LYS A 256 14.79 -12.37 8.20
C LYS A 256 14.04 -11.08 7.88
N ASN A 257 14.75 -9.96 7.75
CA ASN A 257 14.13 -8.67 7.47
C ASN A 257 13.63 -8.60 6.02
N LEU A 258 14.40 -9.17 5.09
CA LEU A 258 14.03 -9.29 3.69
C LEU A 258 12.79 -10.15 3.53
N ARG A 259 12.78 -11.37 4.10
CA ARG A 259 11.60 -12.24 4.11
C ARG A 259 10.37 -11.55 4.71
N ALA A 260 10.53 -10.84 5.84
CA ALA A 260 9.42 -10.09 6.43
C ALA A 260 8.88 -8.99 5.50
N THR A 261 9.75 -8.31 4.75
CA THR A 261 9.35 -7.34 3.74
C THR A 261 8.68 -8.00 2.53
N ILE A 262 9.14 -9.18 2.08
CA ILE A 262 8.47 -9.96 1.03
C ILE A 262 7.04 -10.30 1.45
N VAL A 263 6.85 -10.87 2.66
CA VAL A 263 5.51 -11.19 3.20
C VAL A 263 4.63 -9.95 3.28
N THR A 264 5.18 -8.83 3.73
CA THR A 264 4.45 -7.55 3.80
C THR A 264 3.99 -7.07 2.42
N LEU A 265 4.84 -7.15 1.40
CA LEU A 265 4.49 -6.77 0.04
C LEU A 265 3.46 -7.72 -0.58
N LEU A 266 3.60 -9.03 -0.37
CA LEU A 266 2.60 -10.02 -0.78
C LEU A 266 1.23 -9.73 -0.15
N ALA A 267 1.19 -9.35 1.14
CA ALA A 267 -0.04 -8.90 1.81
C ALA A 267 -0.61 -7.63 1.19
N ASN A 268 0.23 -6.63 0.90
CA ASN A 268 -0.23 -5.42 0.22
C ASN A 268 -0.82 -5.73 -1.16
N LEU A 269 -0.22 -6.65 -1.93
CA LEU A 269 -0.71 -7.08 -3.24
C LEU A 269 -2.01 -7.87 -3.13
N ALA A 270 -2.12 -8.82 -2.21
CA ALA A 270 -3.34 -9.61 -1.98
C ALA A 270 -4.53 -8.71 -1.60
N ILE A 271 -4.30 -7.76 -0.67
CA ILE A 271 -5.30 -6.76 -0.29
C ILE A 271 -5.68 -5.90 -1.50
N SER A 272 -4.71 -5.48 -2.32
CA SER A 272 -4.98 -4.65 -3.49
C SER A 272 -5.77 -5.39 -4.58
N LEU A 273 -5.48 -6.67 -4.81
CA LEU A 273 -6.22 -7.53 -5.73
C LEU A 273 -7.69 -7.67 -5.33
N ARG A 274 -8.01 -7.71 -4.02
CA ARG A 274 -9.40 -7.70 -3.53
C ARG A 274 -10.18 -6.49 -4.06
N PHE A 275 -9.57 -5.31 -4.07
CA PHE A 275 -10.18 -4.05 -4.51
C PHE A 275 -10.04 -3.77 -6.01
N GLY A 276 -9.23 -4.55 -6.72
CA GLY A 276 -9.17 -4.52 -8.18
C GLY A 276 -10.55 -4.88 -8.75
N LYS A 277 -11.02 -4.08 -9.73
CA LYS A 277 -12.29 -4.33 -10.44
C LYS A 277 -12.28 -5.63 -11.25
N ASP A 278 -11.11 -6.24 -11.40
CA ASP A 278 -10.95 -7.44 -12.17
C ASP A 278 -11.46 -8.66 -11.38
N THR A 279 -12.35 -9.43 -12.00
CA THR A 279 -12.84 -10.74 -11.55
C THR A 279 -12.31 -11.87 -12.44
N SER A 280 -11.29 -11.59 -13.27
CA SER A 280 -10.73 -12.52 -14.25
C SER A 280 -9.96 -13.69 -13.63
N SER A 281 -9.70 -14.69 -14.49
CA SER A 281 -8.76 -15.79 -14.20
C SER A 281 -7.35 -15.30 -13.82
N GLU A 282 -6.93 -14.10 -14.25
CA GLU A 282 -5.60 -13.58 -13.94
C GLU A 282 -5.48 -13.18 -12.47
N LYS A 283 -6.53 -12.60 -11.89
CA LYS A 283 -6.57 -12.32 -10.45
C LYS A 283 -6.44 -13.60 -9.64
N VAL A 284 -7.15 -14.66 -10.03
CA VAL A 284 -7.07 -15.97 -9.36
C VAL A 284 -5.66 -16.55 -9.45
N LYS A 285 -5.02 -16.48 -10.62
CA LYS A 285 -3.62 -16.92 -10.80
C LYS A 285 -2.66 -16.15 -9.88
N LYS A 286 -2.75 -14.82 -9.83
CA LYS A 286 -1.90 -13.98 -8.97
C LYS A 286 -2.11 -14.30 -7.48
N VAL A 287 -3.35 -14.49 -7.04
CA VAL A 287 -3.66 -14.88 -5.65
C VAL A 287 -3.04 -16.25 -5.32
N LYS A 288 -3.10 -17.20 -6.26
CA LYS A 288 -2.50 -18.53 -6.07
C LYS A 288 -0.97 -18.45 -5.93
N ILE A 289 -0.30 -17.65 -6.77
CA ILE A 289 1.15 -17.41 -6.65
C ILE A 289 1.47 -16.83 -5.26
N ILE A 290 0.71 -15.84 -4.82
CA ILE A 290 0.89 -15.25 -3.48
C ILE A 290 0.74 -16.29 -2.37
N GLU A 291 -0.26 -17.16 -2.47
CA GLU A 291 -0.48 -18.27 -1.52
C GLU A 291 0.69 -19.25 -1.51
N GLU A 292 1.15 -19.71 -2.68
CA GLU A 292 2.27 -20.64 -2.81
C GLU A 292 3.56 -20.05 -2.21
N MET A 293 3.85 -18.77 -2.49
CA MET A 293 5.00 -18.06 -1.93
C MET A 293 4.89 -17.86 -0.42
N TRP A 294 3.69 -17.58 0.09
CA TRP A 294 3.47 -17.49 1.52
C TRP A 294 3.75 -18.80 2.22
N LEU A 295 3.29 -19.92 1.68
CA LEU A 295 3.56 -21.25 2.26
C LEU A 295 5.06 -21.52 2.34
N LEU A 296 5.81 -21.19 1.29
CA LEU A 296 7.28 -21.30 1.27
C LEU A 296 7.95 -20.43 2.35
N LEU A 297 7.42 -19.23 2.60
CA LEU A 297 7.99 -18.30 3.57
C LEU A 297 7.56 -18.58 5.03
N MET A 298 6.61 -19.47 5.27
CA MET A 298 5.95 -19.66 6.58
C MET A 298 6.55 -20.74 7.49
N ASP A 299 7.72 -21.31 7.19
CA ASP A 299 8.42 -22.26 8.09
C ASP A 299 8.85 -21.67 9.45
N ASP A 300 8.67 -20.36 9.67
CA ASP A 300 9.08 -19.66 10.88
C ASP A 300 7.86 -19.07 11.62
N ALA A 301 7.53 -19.61 12.80
CA ALA A 301 6.37 -19.19 13.62
C ALA A 301 6.34 -17.68 13.95
N SER A 302 7.49 -16.99 13.86
CA SER A 302 7.59 -15.54 14.02
C SER A 302 6.95 -14.72 12.88
N MET A 303 6.76 -15.32 11.70
CA MET A 303 6.11 -14.67 10.54
C MET A 303 4.59 -14.61 10.71
N ILE A 304 3.99 -15.63 11.33
CA ILE A 304 2.57 -15.67 11.69
C ILE A 304 2.24 -14.56 12.70
N VAL A 305 3.14 -14.31 13.66
CA VAL A 305 2.99 -13.20 14.61
C VAL A 305 3.09 -11.86 13.90
N THR A 306 4.00 -11.68 12.93
CA THR A 306 4.08 -10.46 12.12
C THR A 306 2.78 -10.24 11.32
N MET A 307 2.17 -11.30 10.78
CA MET A 307 0.88 -11.27 10.09
C MET A 307 -0.27 -10.81 10.99
N VAL A 308 -0.26 -11.19 12.27
CA VAL A 308 -1.28 -10.81 13.26
C VAL A 308 -0.99 -9.44 13.92
N THR A 309 0.28 -9.06 14.07
CA THR A 309 0.74 -7.90 14.87
C THR A 309 1.22 -6.70 14.06
N THR A 310 1.29 -6.77 12.73
CA THR A 310 1.52 -5.58 11.87
C THR A 310 0.38 -4.55 11.93
N ASN A 311 -0.68 -4.83 12.71
CA ASN A 311 -1.70 -3.88 13.15
C ASN A 311 -1.53 -3.37 14.60
N ALA A 312 -0.49 -3.77 15.34
CA ALA A 312 -0.39 -3.48 16.78
C ALA A 312 0.65 -2.41 17.15
N HIS A 313 1.87 -2.40 16.62
CA HIS A 313 2.86 -1.39 16.99
C HIS A 313 3.96 -1.27 15.94
N PHE A 314 4.13 -0.07 15.34
CA PHE A 314 5.42 0.57 14.99
C PHE A 314 5.22 2.01 14.50
#